data_AF-A0A928VN55-F1
#
_entry.id   AF-A0A928VN55-F1
#
_cell.length_a   1.000
_cell.length_b   1.000
_cell.length_c   1.000
_cell.angle_alpha   90.00
_cell.angle_beta   90.00
_cell.angle_gamma   90.00
#
_symmetry.space_group_name_H-M   'P 1'
#
loop_
_entity.id
_entity.type
_entity.pdbx_description
1 polymer ?
#
loop_
_entity_poly.entity_id
_entity_poly.type
_entity_poly.pdbx_seq_one_letter_code
_entity_poly.pdbx_strand_id
1 'polypeptide(L)'
;MKRKIIALVAGAALIAAPLMTNFATANTPGGGRSGRMERLAKKLNLNETQKTQLKAIHEETKAKMQAVFTPEQKAQIEAKRAERKQRWQEYKENGGQRPEGRRRGRKGRRGMFKELNLSDAQKAELKQIRQEAKAAKDAVLTDAQKAQLQEMKQQRRARREQRQNAN
;
A
#
# COMPACT_ATOMS: atom_id res chain seq x y z
N MET A 1 20.14 4.68 33.03
CA MET A 1 19.49 4.12 31.81
C MET A 1 19.67 5.10 30.66
N LYS A 2 20.55 4.79 29.69
CA LYS A 2 20.99 5.72 28.66
C LYS A 2 19.95 5.82 27.54
N ARG A 3 19.17 6.90 27.51
CA ARG A 3 18.27 7.24 26.39
C ARG A 3 19.08 7.87 25.27
N LYS A 4 19.31 7.16 24.16
CA LYS A 4 19.86 7.76 22.94
C LYS A 4 18.71 8.39 22.16
N ILE A 5 18.58 9.70 22.29
CA ILE A 5 17.77 10.55 21.41
C ILE A 5 18.53 10.61 20.07
N ILE A 6 17.97 10.06 19.00
CA ILE A 6 18.45 10.34 17.65
C ILE A 6 17.49 11.35 17.05
N ALA A 7 17.88 12.62 17.14
CA ALA A 7 17.43 13.66 16.25
C ALA A 7 18.41 13.71 15.08
N LEU A 8 17.91 13.58 13.84
CA LEU A 8 18.52 14.27 12.70
C LEU A 8 17.51 14.37 11.55
N VAL A 9 16.98 15.57 11.40
CA VAL A 9 16.43 16.09 10.14
C VAL A 9 17.50 17.02 9.58
N ALA A 10 18.04 16.72 8.41
CA ALA A 10 18.53 17.66 7.39
C ALA A 10 19.14 16.84 6.23
N GLY A 11 18.91 17.29 5.00
CA GLY A 11 19.07 16.49 3.79
C GLY A 11 20.48 16.42 3.21
N ALA A 12 20.65 15.48 2.28
CA ALA A 12 21.59 15.51 1.17
C ALA A 12 21.32 14.26 0.32
N ALA A 13 21.33 14.40 -1.00
CA ALA A 13 21.45 13.26 -1.89
C ALA A 13 22.76 12.52 -1.58
N LEU A 14 22.66 11.41 -0.87
CA LEU A 14 23.75 10.44 -0.76
C LEU A 14 23.33 9.22 -1.55
N ILE A 15 24.15 8.90 -2.56
CA ILE A 15 24.14 7.65 -3.29
C ILE A 15 24.28 6.55 -2.24
N ALA A 16 23.16 5.95 -1.84
CA ALA A 16 23.16 4.84 -0.92
C ALA A 16 23.73 3.63 -1.67
N ALA A 17 24.95 3.25 -1.31
CA ALA A 17 25.49 1.94 -1.64
C ALA A 17 24.45 0.86 -1.28
N PRO A 18 24.18 -0.11 -2.16
CA PRO A 18 23.15 -1.11 -1.90
C PRO A 18 23.65 -2.04 -0.80
N LEU A 19 23.17 -1.85 0.43
CA LEU A 19 23.13 -2.95 1.40
C LEU A 19 22.12 -3.97 0.86
N MET A 20 22.61 -4.90 0.05
CA MET A 20 21.87 -6.07 -0.39
C MET A 20 21.66 -7.01 0.80
N THR A 21 20.71 -6.66 1.67
CA THR A 21 20.09 -7.64 2.56
C THR A 21 19.24 -8.57 1.70
N ASN A 22 19.66 -9.82 1.60
CA ASN A 22 18.88 -10.91 1.02
C ASN A 22 17.60 -11.12 1.83
N PHE A 23 16.55 -10.35 1.52
CA PHE A 23 15.21 -10.73 1.92
C PHE A 23 14.77 -11.86 1.00
N ALA A 24 14.74 -13.08 1.54
CA ALA A 24 14.07 -14.21 0.90
C ALA A 24 12.67 -13.75 0.48
N THR A 25 12.45 -13.63 -0.83
CA THR A 25 11.16 -13.28 -1.39
C THR A 25 10.23 -14.45 -1.13
N ALA A 26 9.45 -14.36 -0.05
CA ALA A 26 8.33 -15.26 0.16
C ALA A 26 7.35 -15.06 -1.01
N ASN A 27 7.47 -15.94 -2.00
CA ASN A 27 6.70 -15.95 -3.24
C ASN A 27 5.24 -16.28 -2.87
N THR A 28 4.47 -15.26 -2.51
CA THR A 28 3.05 -15.44 -2.16
C THR A 28 2.23 -15.21 -3.43
N PRO A 29 1.58 -16.24 -4.02
CA PRO A 29 0.71 -16.05 -5.17
C PRO A 29 -0.58 -15.37 -4.70
N GLY A 30 -0.56 -14.04 -4.67
CA GLY A 30 -1.65 -13.18 -4.22
C GLY A 30 -2.35 -12.48 -5.39
N GLY A 31 -3.18 -13.22 -6.13
CA GLY A 31 -4.02 -12.69 -7.21
C GLY A 31 -4.88 -11.53 -6.72
N GLY A 32 -4.61 -10.32 -7.22
CA GLY A 32 -5.44 -9.13 -7.00
C GLY A 32 -4.68 -7.83 -6.75
N ARG A 33 -3.45 -7.89 -6.23
CA ARG A 33 -2.59 -6.69 -6.03
C ARG A 33 -1.65 -6.45 -7.21
N SER A 34 -1.04 -7.52 -7.72
CA SER A 34 -0.23 -7.51 -8.95
C SER A 34 -1.04 -6.95 -10.14
N GLY A 35 -2.25 -7.46 -10.38
CA GLY A 35 -3.10 -6.98 -11.47
C GLY A 35 -3.58 -5.53 -11.39
N ARG A 36 -3.51 -4.85 -10.22
CA ARG A 36 -3.84 -3.42 -10.15
C ARG A 36 -2.65 -2.55 -10.58
N MET A 37 -1.45 -2.88 -10.10
CA MET A 37 -0.24 -2.17 -10.53
C MET A 37 0.02 -2.43 -12.01
N GLU A 38 -0.19 -3.66 -12.48
CA GLU A 38 -0.07 -4.02 -13.89
C GLU A 38 -1.03 -3.23 -14.77
N ARG A 39 -2.31 -3.12 -14.39
CA ARG A 39 -3.28 -2.29 -15.12
C ARG A 39 -2.90 -0.82 -15.11
N LEU A 40 -2.37 -0.30 -14.00
CA LEU A 40 -1.91 1.08 -13.94
C LEU A 40 -0.68 1.30 -14.83
N ALA A 41 0.25 0.34 -14.82
CA ALA A 41 1.44 0.37 -15.65
C ALA A 41 1.08 0.40 -17.13
N LYS A 42 0.15 -0.45 -17.57
CA LYS A 42 -0.41 -0.43 -18.92
C LYS A 42 -1.09 0.89 -19.25
N LYS A 43 -1.93 1.40 -18.35
CA LYS A 43 -2.65 2.68 -18.58
C LYS A 43 -1.71 3.87 -18.75
N LEU A 44 -0.63 3.92 -17.97
CA LEU A 44 0.37 4.99 -18.00
C LEU A 44 1.51 4.71 -19.00
N ASN A 45 1.45 3.60 -19.75
CA ASN A 45 2.53 3.14 -20.62
C ASN A 45 3.90 3.18 -19.93
N LEU A 46 3.99 2.63 -18.71
CA LEU A 46 5.24 2.63 -17.96
C LEU A 46 6.25 1.70 -18.64
N ASN A 47 7.49 2.18 -18.77
CA ASN A 47 8.60 1.36 -19.24
C ASN A 47 9.15 0.44 -18.12
N GLU A 48 10.02 -0.50 -18.48
CA GLU A 48 10.56 -1.49 -17.53
C GLU A 48 11.40 -0.86 -16.41
N THR A 49 12.13 0.21 -16.70
CA THR A 49 12.90 0.96 -15.70
C THR A 49 11.96 1.58 -14.65
N GLN A 50 10.89 2.25 -15.10
CA GLN A 50 9.89 2.84 -14.22
C GLN A 50 9.18 1.76 -13.39
N LYS A 51 8.81 0.62 -14.00
CA LYS A 51 8.20 -0.50 -13.27
C LYS A 51 9.12 -1.01 -12.16
N THR A 52 10.41 -1.16 -12.47
CA THR A 52 11.43 -1.63 -11.52
C THR A 52 11.61 -0.66 -10.37
N GLN A 53 11.76 0.65 -10.65
CA GLN A 53 11.86 1.69 -9.63
C GLN A 53 10.60 1.74 -8.73
N LEU A 54 9.41 1.67 -9.31
CA LEU A 54 8.16 1.67 -8.55
C LEU A 54 8.02 0.42 -7.66
N LYS A 55 8.52 -0.73 -8.11
CA LYS A 55 8.57 -1.97 -7.31
C LYS A 55 9.54 -1.83 -6.14
N ALA A 56 10.73 -1.28 -6.37
CA ALA A 56 11.72 -1.02 -5.33
C ALA A 56 11.17 -0.07 -4.26
N ILE A 57 10.61 1.07 -4.67
CA ILE A 57 9.96 2.03 -3.75
C ILE A 57 8.84 1.32 -2.97
N HIS A 58 8.07 0.43 -3.61
CA HIS A 58 7.01 -0.30 -2.93
C HIS A 58 7.51 -1.20 -1.81
N GLU A 59 8.53 -2.02 -2.06
CA GLU A 59 9.08 -2.93 -1.07
C GLU A 59 9.79 -2.18 0.06
N GLU A 60 10.54 -1.12 -0.26
CA GLU A 60 11.17 -0.26 0.76
C GLU A 60 10.11 0.39 1.65
N THR A 61 9.07 0.99 1.06
CA THR A 61 7.96 1.60 1.82
C THR A 61 7.29 0.58 2.73
N LYS A 62 7.11 -0.65 2.24
CA LYS A 62 6.50 -1.74 3.00
C LYS A 62 7.36 -2.15 4.18
N ALA A 63 8.68 -2.27 4.00
CA ALA A 63 9.62 -2.56 5.06
C ALA A 63 9.60 -1.45 6.14
N LYS A 64 9.69 -0.17 5.73
CA LYS A 64 9.58 0.98 6.65
C LYS A 64 8.29 0.95 7.44
N MET A 65 7.14 0.75 6.79
CA MET A 65 5.85 0.65 7.49
C MET A 65 5.79 -0.55 8.45
N GLN A 66 6.41 -1.68 8.11
CA GLN A 66 6.44 -2.85 9.01
C GLN A 66 7.27 -2.60 10.26
N ALA A 67 8.33 -1.78 10.18
CA ALA A 67 9.15 -1.41 11.32
C ALA A 67 8.39 -0.58 12.37
N VAL A 68 7.36 0.18 11.96
CA VAL A 68 6.54 1.02 12.87
C VAL A 68 5.67 0.19 13.82
N PHE A 69 5.30 -1.05 13.44
CA PHE A 69 4.37 -1.87 14.21
C PHE A 69 5.08 -2.72 15.28
N THR A 70 4.43 -2.89 16.43
CA THR A 70 4.88 -3.81 17.48
C THR A 70 4.73 -5.28 17.03
N PRO A 71 5.41 -6.24 17.68
CA PRO A 71 5.22 -7.66 17.40
C PRO A 71 3.76 -8.11 17.49
N GLU A 72 3.02 -7.63 18.49
CA GLU A 72 1.61 -7.97 18.72
C GLU A 72 0.74 -7.40 17.59
N GLN A 73 0.99 -6.16 17.19
CA GLN A 73 0.30 -5.54 16.04
C GLN A 73 0.60 -6.29 14.75
N LYS A 74 1.84 -6.75 14.53
CA LYS A 74 2.21 -7.59 13.37
C LYS A 74 1.44 -8.91 13.36
N ALA A 75 1.37 -9.60 14.49
CA ALA A 75 0.60 -10.84 14.63
C ALA A 75 -0.89 -10.61 14.33
N GLN A 76 -1.50 -9.53 14.83
CA GLN A 76 -2.88 -9.16 14.50
C GLN A 76 -3.08 -8.88 13.00
N ILE A 77 -2.14 -8.16 12.38
CA ILE A 77 -2.16 -7.89 10.93
C ILE A 77 -2.13 -9.21 10.15
N GLU A 78 -1.29 -10.17 10.55
CA GLU A 78 -1.13 -11.47 9.91
C GLU A 78 -2.37 -12.35 10.07
N ALA A 79 -2.93 -12.43 11.28
CA ALA A 79 -4.19 -13.13 11.53
C ALA A 79 -5.32 -12.60 10.63
N LYS A 80 -5.48 -11.27 10.56
CA LYS A 80 -6.49 -10.62 9.67
C LYS A 80 -6.19 -10.83 8.19
N ARG A 81 -4.92 -10.99 7.81
CA ARG A 81 -4.53 -11.35 6.43
C ARG A 81 -4.89 -12.80 6.11
N ALA A 82 -4.65 -13.73 7.03
CA ALA A 82 -5.01 -15.14 6.90
C ALA A 82 -6.53 -15.31 6.77
N GLU A 83 -7.30 -14.68 7.65
CA GLU A 83 -8.77 -14.67 7.58
C GLU A 83 -9.26 -14.11 6.23
N ARG A 84 -8.63 -13.04 5.73
CA ARG A 84 -8.97 -12.50 4.40
C ARG A 84 -8.62 -13.46 3.26
N LYS A 85 -7.52 -14.21 3.38
CA LYS A 85 -7.11 -15.20 2.38
C LYS A 85 -8.11 -16.35 2.34
N GLN A 86 -8.51 -16.87 3.49
CA GLN A 86 -9.55 -17.91 3.62
C GLN A 86 -10.87 -17.45 3.00
N ARG A 87 -11.36 -16.27 3.37
CA ARG A 87 -12.59 -15.71 2.76
C ARG A 87 -12.49 -15.55 1.24
N TRP A 88 -11.29 -15.33 0.71
CA TRP A 88 -11.10 -15.23 -0.74
C TRP A 88 -11.05 -16.59 -1.42
N GLN A 89 -10.54 -17.63 -0.73
CA GLN A 89 -10.60 -19.01 -1.19
C GLN A 89 -12.06 -19.50 -1.24
N GLU A 90 -12.80 -19.31 -0.15
CA GLU A 90 -14.24 -19.63 -0.07
C GLU A 90 -15.04 -18.92 -1.18
N TYR A 91 -14.78 -17.64 -1.43
CA TYR A 91 -15.40 -16.89 -2.53
C TYR A 91 -15.12 -17.50 -3.91
N LYS A 92 -13.92 -18.05 -4.12
CA LYS A 92 -13.55 -18.70 -5.38
C LYS A 92 -14.20 -20.06 -5.53
N GLU A 93 -14.25 -20.82 -4.45
CA GLU A 93 -14.89 -22.14 -4.39
C GLU A 93 -16.39 -22.02 -4.66
N ASN A 94 -17.05 -20.97 -4.14
CA ASN A 94 -18.45 -20.67 -4.42
C ASN A 94 -18.70 -20.02 -5.81
N GLY A 95 -17.82 -20.22 -6.79
CA GLY A 95 -18.02 -19.72 -8.15
C GLY A 95 -18.11 -18.19 -8.27
N GLY A 96 -17.53 -17.45 -7.33
CA GLY A 96 -17.65 -15.99 -7.26
C GLY A 96 -18.97 -15.49 -6.69
N GLN A 97 -19.83 -16.39 -6.21
CA GLN A 97 -21.03 -16.06 -5.47
C GLN A 97 -20.63 -15.79 -4.01
N ARG A 98 -21.17 -14.72 -3.44
CA ARG A 98 -20.86 -14.33 -2.06
C ARG A 98 -21.92 -14.93 -1.14
N PRO A 99 -21.52 -15.44 0.03
CA PRO A 99 -22.49 -15.82 1.06
C PRO A 99 -23.42 -14.64 1.39
N GLU A 100 -24.72 -14.93 1.41
CA GLU A 100 -25.78 -13.97 1.69
C GLU A 100 -25.60 -13.34 3.09
N GLY A 101 -26.01 -12.09 3.27
CA GLY A 101 -25.89 -11.37 4.56
C GLY A 101 -24.57 -10.65 4.85
N ARG A 102 -23.47 -10.91 4.11
CA ARG A 102 -22.20 -10.17 4.30
C ARG A 102 -22.15 -8.89 3.46
N ARG A 103 -22.78 -7.81 3.96
CA ARG A 103 -22.72 -6.47 3.34
C ARG A 103 -21.28 -6.02 3.08
N ARG A 104 -21.07 -5.41 1.91
CA ARG A 104 -19.79 -4.86 1.43
C ARG A 104 -19.32 -3.69 2.31
N GLY A 105 -18.68 -4.01 3.43
CA GLY A 105 -18.17 -3.00 4.35
C GLY A 105 -16.86 -2.38 3.87
N ARG A 106 -16.91 -1.09 3.55
CA ARG A 106 -15.77 -0.12 3.66
C ARG A 106 -14.97 -0.28 4.99
N LYS A 107 -15.57 -0.98 5.97
CA LYS A 107 -15.02 -1.46 7.24
C LYS A 107 -13.86 -2.47 7.12
N GLY A 108 -13.70 -3.26 6.06
CA GLY A 108 -12.70 -4.35 6.05
C GLY A 108 -11.22 -3.93 6.03
N ARG A 109 -10.89 -2.74 5.50
CA ARG A 109 -9.52 -2.18 5.52
C ARG A 109 -9.37 -1.05 6.54
N ARG A 110 -10.39 -0.20 6.68
CA ARG A 110 -10.37 0.94 7.61
C ARG A 110 -10.66 0.51 9.05
N GLY A 111 -11.40 -0.58 9.26
CA GLY A 111 -11.63 -1.23 10.56
C GLY A 111 -10.37 -1.93 11.08
N MET A 112 -9.67 -2.68 10.22
CA MET A 112 -8.39 -3.32 10.57
C MET A 112 -7.40 -2.33 11.18
N PHE A 113 -7.20 -1.14 10.59
CA PHE A 113 -6.28 -0.14 11.15
C PHE A 113 -6.78 0.51 12.44
N LYS A 114 -8.10 0.54 12.68
CA LYS A 114 -8.66 1.01 13.95
C LYS A 114 -8.43 -0.02 15.06
N GLU A 115 -8.54 -1.32 14.73
CA GLU A 115 -8.34 -2.44 15.67
C GLU A 115 -6.88 -2.55 16.17
N LEU A 116 -5.91 -2.00 15.43
CA LEU A 116 -4.50 -2.01 15.84
C LEU A 116 -4.15 -1.03 16.97
N ASN A 117 -5.09 -0.16 17.39
CA ASN A 117 -4.89 0.84 18.44
C ASN A 117 -3.56 1.61 18.29
N LEU A 118 -3.28 2.09 17.07
CA LEU A 118 -2.03 2.80 16.77
C LEU A 118 -1.89 4.06 17.63
N SER A 119 -0.69 4.28 18.18
CA SER A 119 -0.37 5.53 18.87
C SER A 119 -0.32 6.69 17.88
N ASP A 120 -0.42 7.92 18.38
CA ASP A 120 -0.35 9.11 17.51
C ASP A 120 1.03 9.27 16.87
N ALA A 121 2.09 8.88 17.57
CA ALA A 121 3.44 8.79 17.01
C ALA A 121 3.49 7.80 15.84
N GLN A 122 2.95 6.58 16.00
CA GLN A 122 2.89 5.59 14.91
C GLN A 122 2.07 6.09 13.72
N LYS A 123 0.95 6.79 13.97
CA LYS A 123 0.13 7.38 12.89
C LYS A 123 0.91 8.46 12.14
N ALA A 124 1.66 9.31 12.85
CA ALA A 124 2.49 10.36 12.26
C ALA A 124 3.59 9.76 11.39
N GLU A 125 4.32 8.76 11.89
CA GLU A 125 5.38 8.07 11.16
C GLU A 125 4.84 7.38 9.90
N LEU A 126 3.71 6.66 10.01
CA LEU A 126 3.07 6.05 8.83
C LEU A 126 2.58 7.09 7.81
N LYS A 127 2.20 8.29 8.25
CA LYS A 127 1.82 9.39 7.34
C LYS A 127 3.04 9.91 6.61
N GLN A 128 4.14 10.13 7.33
CA GLN A 128 5.40 10.58 6.76
C GLN A 128 5.96 9.59 5.73
N ILE A 129 6.07 8.30 6.08
CA ILE A 129 6.52 7.25 5.14
C ILE A 129 5.67 7.24 3.86
N ARG A 130 4.36 7.47 3.97
CA ARG A 130 3.47 7.54 2.80
C ARG A 130 3.67 8.79 1.96
N GLN A 131 4.00 9.92 2.57
CA GLN A 131 4.28 11.18 1.87
C GLN A 131 5.59 11.07 1.09
N GLU A 132 6.64 10.55 1.73
CA GLU A 132 7.94 10.28 1.10
C GLU A 132 7.79 9.30 -0.07
N ALA A 133 7.11 8.17 0.16
CA ALA A 133 6.86 7.18 -0.89
C ALA A 133 5.99 7.73 -2.04
N LYS A 134 5.16 8.74 -1.77
CA LYS A 134 4.39 9.42 -2.83
C LYS A 134 5.31 10.32 -3.65
N ALA A 135 6.12 11.15 -3.01
CA ALA A 135 7.07 12.03 -3.68
C ALA A 135 8.06 11.22 -4.55
N ALA A 136 8.61 10.13 -4.02
CA ALA A 136 9.51 9.24 -4.77
C ALA A 136 8.83 8.63 -6.01
N LYS A 137 7.55 8.24 -5.92
CA LYS A 137 6.81 7.72 -7.09
C LYS A 137 6.50 8.81 -8.10
N ASP A 138 6.13 10.00 -7.63
CA ASP A 138 5.85 11.13 -8.51
C ASP A 138 7.11 11.52 -9.30
N ALA A 139 8.31 11.41 -8.71
CA ALA A 139 9.58 11.65 -9.38
C ALA A 139 9.93 10.62 -10.49
N VAL A 140 9.40 9.40 -10.42
CA VAL A 140 9.62 8.35 -11.44
C VAL A 140 8.74 8.56 -12.68
N LEU A 141 7.62 9.28 -12.54
CA LEU A 141 6.66 9.51 -13.61
C LEU A 141 7.01 10.76 -14.41
N THR A 142 6.75 10.72 -15.72
CA THR A 142 6.80 11.90 -16.59
C THR A 142 5.63 12.84 -16.29
N ASP A 143 5.72 14.10 -16.71
CA ASP A 143 4.64 15.06 -16.48
C ASP A 143 3.35 14.69 -17.23
N ALA A 144 3.46 14.12 -18.43
CA ALA A 144 2.33 13.54 -19.15
C ALA A 144 1.68 12.39 -18.36
N GLN A 145 2.47 11.48 -17.79
CA GLN A 145 1.95 10.38 -16.97
C GLN A 145 1.30 10.89 -15.68
N LYS A 146 1.84 11.95 -15.05
CA LYS A 146 1.23 12.61 -13.89
C LYS A 146 -0.11 13.24 -14.26
N ALA A 147 -0.20 13.94 -15.38
CA ALA A 147 -1.44 14.55 -15.87
C ALA A 147 -2.53 13.49 -16.07
N GLN A 148 -2.21 12.41 -16.78
CA GLN A 148 -3.12 11.28 -16.99
C GLN A 148 -3.57 10.64 -15.66
N LEU A 149 -2.65 10.53 -14.69
CA LEU A 149 -2.98 10.03 -13.36
C LEU A 149 -3.95 10.97 -12.61
N GLN A 150 -3.84 12.29 -12.78
CA GLN A 150 -4.78 13.25 -12.19
C GLN A 150 -6.16 13.16 -12.82
N GLU A 151 -6.23 13.07 -14.15
CA GLU A 151 -7.48 12.90 -14.87
C GLU A 151 -8.22 11.62 -14.40
N MET A 152 -7.50 10.49 -14.34
CA MET A 152 -8.06 9.24 -13.80
C MET A 152 -8.58 9.40 -12.36
N LYS A 153 -7.93 10.22 -11.52
CA LYS A 153 -8.40 10.50 -10.16
C LYS A 153 -9.68 11.34 -10.17
N GLN A 154 -9.78 12.35 -11.02
CA GLN A 154 -10.97 13.19 -11.17
C GLN A 154 -12.16 12.38 -11.68
N GLN A 155 -11.98 11.58 -12.74
CA GLN A 155 -13.01 10.68 -13.25
C GLN A 155 -13.53 9.71 -12.16
N ARG A 156 -12.63 9.19 -11.32
CA ARG A 156 -13.03 8.33 -10.19
C ARG A 156 -13.77 9.06 -9.09
N ARG A 157 -13.53 10.36 -8.89
CA ARG A 157 -14.27 11.20 -7.95
C ARG A 157 -15.67 11.49 -8.48
N ALA A 158 -15.77 11.96 -9.73
CA ALA A 158 -17.05 12.21 -10.40
C ALA A 158 -17.96 10.98 -10.40
N ARG A 159 -17.43 9.80 -10.79
CA ARG A 159 -18.17 8.53 -10.74
C ARG A 159 -18.63 8.15 -9.33
N ARG A 160 -17.92 8.57 -8.28
CA ARG A 160 -18.32 8.32 -6.90
C ARG A 160 -19.46 9.24 -6.50
N GLU A 161 -19.38 10.52 -6.85
CA GLU A 161 -20.41 11.53 -6.57
C GLU A 161 -21.72 11.20 -7.30
N GLN A 162 -21.66 10.84 -8.58
CA GLN A 162 -22.83 10.37 -9.33
C GLN A 162 -23.55 9.19 -8.65
N ARG A 163 -22.80 8.23 -8.10
CA ARG A 163 -23.37 7.09 -7.36
C ARG A 163 -23.95 7.46 -6.00
N GLN A 164 -23.48 8.56 -5.41
CA GLN A 164 -24.02 9.05 -4.14
C GLN A 164 -25.29 9.86 -4.34
N ASN A 165 -25.46 10.48 -5.51
CA ASN A 165 -26.64 11.28 -5.85
C ASN A 165 -27.75 10.45 -6.52
N ALA A 166 -27.45 9.24 -7.00
CA ALA A 166 -28.40 8.31 -7.62
C ALA A 166 -29.04 7.31 -6.63
N ASN A 167 -28.71 7.41 -5.34
CA ASN A 167 -29.23 6.62 -4.22
C ASN A 167 -29.82 7.58 -3.18
#